data_AF-A0A7C4SDJ3-F1
#
_entry.id   AF-A0A7C4SDJ3-F1
#
_cell.length_a   1.000
_cell.length_b   1.000
_cell.length_c   1.000
_cell.angle_alpha   90.00
_cell.angle_beta   90.00
_cell.angle_gamma   90.00
#
_symmetry.space_group_name_H-M   'P 1'
#
loop_
_entity.id
_entity.type
_entity.pdbx_description
1 polymer ?
#
loop_
_entity_poly.entity_id
_entity_poly.type
_entity_poly.pdbx_seq_one_letter_code
_entity_poly.pdbx_strand_id
1 'polypeptide(L)'
;MAQGIKGLIVNSRIGPKTQRPKEYIIQFTHINSVSEASRLIGRKVAWKNGENKIIGKIVDLHGKKGLVRARFRKGLPGQALGTTVELVG
;
A
#
# COMPACT_ATOMS: atom_id res chain seq x y z
N MET A 1 -4.07 -20.15 -11.04
CA MET A 1 -3.25 -19.14 -10.33
C MET A 1 -4.07 -17.87 -10.24
N ALA A 2 -4.66 -17.57 -9.07
CA ALA A 2 -5.43 -16.34 -8.91
C ALA A 2 -4.46 -15.15 -9.00
N GLN A 3 -4.52 -14.40 -10.10
CA GLN A 3 -3.81 -13.13 -10.23
C GLN A 3 -4.49 -12.13 -9.31
N GLY A 4 -4.12 -12.17 -8.02
CA GLY A 4 -4.54 -11.18 -7.06
C GLY A 4 -4.09 -9.79 -7.50
N ILE A 5 -4.91 -8.78 -7.21
CA ILE A 5 -4.58 -7.39 -7.52
C ILE A 5 -3.31 -7.03 -6.73
N LYS A 6 -2.23 -6.75 -7.47
CA LYS A 6 -0.92 -6.36 -6.92
C LYS A 6 -0.80 -4.85 -6.84
N GLY A 7 -0.09 -4.37 -5.82
CA GLY A 7 0.26 -2.97 -5.69
C GLY A 7 1.76 -2.79 -5.42
N LEU A 8 2.34 -1.74 -5.96
CA LEU A 8 3.72 -1.32 -5.73
C LEU A 8 3.79 -0.36 -4.54
N ILE A 9 4.68 -0.61 -3.59
CA ILE A 9 4.98 0.34 -2.52
C ILE A 9 5.89 1.43 -3.11
N VAL A 10 5.34 2.62 -3.29
CA VAL A 10 6.06 3.75 -3.88
C VAL A 10 6.97 4.41 -2.85
N ASN A 11 6.40 4.82 -1.72
CA ASN A 11 7.14 5.46 -0.64
C ASN A 11 6.37 5.35 0.68
N SER A 12 7.07 5.55 1.80
CA SER A 12 6.42 5.93 3.04
C SER A 12 5.84 7.34 2.94
N ARG A 13 4.82 7.65 3.76
CA ARG A 13 4.29 9.01 3.82
C ARG A 13 5.33 9.91 4.48
N ILE A 14 5.86 10.84 3.70
CA ILE A 14 6.86 11.81 4.13
C ILE A 14 6.29 13.23 4.07
N GLY A 15 6.81 14.09 4.94
CA GLY A 15 6.73 15.54 4.84
C GLY A 15 8.16 16.11 4.78
N PRO A 16 8.33 17.44 4.65
CA PRO A 16 9.63 18.06 4.37
C PRO A 16 10.77 17.67 5.33
N LYS A 17 10.46 17.42 6.61
CA LYS A 17 11.42 17.02 7.65
C LYS A 17 10.90 15.89 8.54
N THR A 18 9.86 15.18 8.12
CA THR A 18 9.16 14.19 8.96
C THR A 18 8.83 12.95 8.17
N GLN A 19 9.03 11.78 8.75
CA GLN A 19 8.61 10.51 8.19
C GLN A 19 7.47 9.91 9.02
N ARG A 20 6.47 9.33 8.35
CA ARG A 20 5.42 8.53 8.99
C ARG A 20 5.65 7.06 8.64
N PRO A 21 6.49 6.32 9.40
CA PRO A 21 6.97 4.98 9.03
C PRO A 21 5.90 3.89 9.05
N LYS A 22 4.68 4.21 9.48
CA LYS A 22 3.55 3.28 9.51
C LYS A 22 2.60 3.46 8.32
N GLU A 23 2.73 4.55 7.58
CA GLU A 23 1.86 4.88 6.44
C GLU A 23 2.66 4.81 5.15
N TYR A 24 2.14 4.07 4.17
CA TYR A 24 2.77 3.85 2.89
C TYR A 24 1.82 4.23 1.76
N ILE A 25 2.39 4.79 0.71
CA ILE A 25 1.73 5.13 -0.53
C ILE A 25 1.89 3.91 -1.46
N ILE A 26 0.77 3.39 -1.93
CA ILE A 26 0.72 2.18 -2.74
C ILE A 26 0.02 2.51 -4.05
N GLN A 27 0.64 2.09 -5.16
CA GLN A 27 0.07 2.17 -6.50
C GLN A 27 -0.42 0.78 -6.91
N PHE A 28 -1.71 0.61 -7.12
CA PHE A 28 -2.24 -0.66 -7.60
C PHE A 28 -2.18 -0.74 -9.12
N THR A 29 -1.84 -1.93 -9.65
CA THR A 29 -1.84 -2.15 -11.09
C THR A 29 -3.27 -1.97 -11.62
N HIS A 30 -3.41 -1.30 -12.76
CA HIS A 30 -4.69 -0.99 -13.41
C HIS A 30 -5.64 -0.05 -12.64
N ILE A 31 -5.16 0.66 -11.61
CA ILE A 31 -5.94 1.68 -10.89
C ILE A 31 -5.27 3.03 -11.08
N ASN A 32 -5.87 3.87 -11.92
CA ASN A 32 -5.31 5.18 -12.27
C ASN A 32 -6.22 6.35 -11.84
N SER A 33 -7.46 6.06 -11.46
CA SER A 33 -8.42 7.07 -11.04
C SER A 33 -8.71 7.04 -9.54
N VAL A 34 -9.08 8.20 -8.99
CA VAL A 34 -9.52 8.32 -7.58
C VAL A 34 -10.77 7.49 -7.32
N SER A 35 -11.69 7.42 -8.29
CA SER A 35 -12.94 6.67 -8.17
C SER A 35 -12.74 5.15 -8.10
N GLU A 36 -11.73 4.62 -8.80
CA GLU A 36 -11.40 3.19 -8.71
C GLU A 36 -10.67 2.90 -7.40
N ALA A 37 -9.73 3.76 -7.03
CA ALA A 37 -8.94 3.61 -5.81
C ALA A 37 -9.81 3.70 -4.54
N SER A 38 -10.91 4.47 -4.56
CA SER A 38 -11.80 4.61 -3.40
C SER A 38 -12.46 3.29 -3.01
N ARG A 39 -12.70 2.39 -3.99
CA ARG A 39 -13.26 1.05 -3.78
C ARG A 39 -12.34 0.15 -2.97
N LEU A 40 -11.04 0.49 -2.89
CA LEU A 40 -10.06 -0.27 -2.12
C LEU A 40 -9.98 0.17 -0.65
N ILE A 41 -10.57 1.30 -0.29
CA ILE A 41 -10.56 1.78 1.09
C ILE A 41 -11.19 0.72 2.00
N GLY A 42 -10.54 0.44 3.13
CA GLY A 42 -11.00 -0.54 4.09
C GLY A 42 -10.47 -1.96 3.86
N ARG A 43 -10.00 -2.28 2.65
CA ARG A 43 -9.43 -3.60 2.34
C ARG A 43 -8.08 -3.80 3.03
N LYS A 44 -7.72 -5.06 3.30
CA LYS A 44 -6.42 -5.42 3.86
C LYS A 44 -5.41 -5.63 2.73
N VAL A 45 -4.16 -5.32 3.02
CA VAL A 45 -3.02 -5.56 2.13
C VAL A 45 -1.98 -6.36 2.88
N ALA A 46 -1.30 -7.27 2.20
CA ALA A 46 -0.17 -7.98 2.77
C ALA A 46 1.09 -7.71 1.96
N TRP A 47 2.13 -7.35 2.69
CA TRP A 47 3.50 -7.42 2.21
C TRP A 47 4.07 -8.77 2.65
N LYS A 48 4.71 -9.49 1.72
CA LYS A 48 5.33 -10.80 1.97
C LYS A 48 6.83 -10.69 1.69
N ASN A 49 7.64 -11.25 2.59
CA ASN A 49 9.08 -11.42 2.41
C ASN A 49 9.48 -12.81 2.93
N GLY A 50 9.62 -13.77 2.01
CA GLY A 50 9.74 -15.19 2.35
C GLY A 50 8.53 -15.66 3.14
N GLU A 51 8.77 -16.22 4.32
CA GLU A 51 7.73 -16.69 5.25
C GLU A 51 7.05 -15.56 6.03
N ASN A 52 7.68 -14.38 6.11
CA ASN A 52 7.14 -13.26 6.87
C ASN A 52 6.03 -12.55 6.09
N LYS A 53 4.87 -12.42 6.73
CA LYS A 53 3.72 -11.68 6.20
C LYS A 53 3.34 -10.52 7.13
N ILE A 54 3.40 -9.30 6.63
CA ILE A 54 2.97 -8.11 7.36
C ILE A 54 1.68 -7.59 6.76
N ILE A 55 0.62 -7.53 7.56
CA ILE A 55 -0.70 -7.10 7.13
C ILE A 55 -0.93 -5.63 7.51
N GLY A 56 -1.42 -4.87 6.55
CA GLY A 56 -1.90 -3.50 6.70
C GLY A 56 -3.33 -3.35 6.23
N LYS A 57 -3.88 -2.15 6.42
CA LYS A 57 -5.20 -1.76 5.94
C LYS A 57 -5.09 -0.50 5.08
N ILE A 58 -5.81 -0.49 3.96
CA ILE A 58 -5.97 0.72 3.16
C ILE A 58 -6.90 1.65 3.92
N VAL A 59 -6.38 2.82 4.29
CA VAL A 59 -7.08 3.77 5.16
C VAL A 59 -7.66 4.93 4.36
N ASP A 60 -7.02 5.33 3.27
CA ASP A 60 -7.39 6.55 2.56
C ASP A 60 -6.80 6.59 1.15
N LEU A 61 -7.21 7.58 0.37
CA LEU A 61 -6.64 7.92 -0.93
C LEU A 61 -5.35 8.73 -0.78
N HIS A 62 -4.56 8.79 -1.84
CA HIS A 62 -3.38 9.65 -1.93
C HIS A 62 -3.32 10.38 -3.27
N GLY A 63 -3.46 11.70 -3.23
CA GLY A 63 -3.41 12.55 -4.44
C GLY A 63 -4.55 12.24 -5.42
N LYS A 64 -4.32 12.54 -6.71
CA LYS A 64 -5.33 12.42 -7.79
C LYS A 64 -5.07 11.28 -8.79
N LYS A 65 -3.95 10.57 -8.68
CA LYS A 65 -3.50 9.54 -9.65
C LYS A 65 -3.92 8.11 -9.29
N GLY A 66 -4.96 7.94 -8.47
CA GLY A 66 -5.41 6.60 -8.03
C GLY A 66 -4.48 5.88 -7.05
N LEU A 67 -3.55 6.59 -6.41
CA LEU A 67 -2.73 6.03 -5.33
C LEU A 67 -3.56 5.92 -4.05
N VAL A 68 -3.20 4.97 -3.20
CA VAL A 68 -3.82 4.81 -1.89
C VAL A 68 -2.80 4.89 -0.77
N ARG A 69 -3.29 5.21 0.42
CA ARG A 69 -2.55 5.18 1.67
C ARG A 69 -2.93 3.94 2.45
N ALA A 70 -1.93 3.11 2.74
CA ALA A 70 -2.06 1.95 3.61
C ALA A 70 -1.35 2.19 4.94
N ARG A 71 -1.95 1.74 6.04
CA ARG A 71 -1.37 1.78 7.38
C ARG A 71 -1.05 0.37 7.86
N PHE A 72 0.19 0.18 8.31
CA PHE A 72 0.68 -1.07 8.93
C PHE A 72 0.92 -0.83 10.43
N ARG A 73 0.58 -1.81 11.27
CA ARG A 73 0.67 -1.65 12.74
C ARG A 73 2.11 -1.36 13.20
N LYS A 74 3.07 -2.13 12.69
CA LYS A 74 4.49 -2.04 13.04
C LYS A 74 5.33 -1.27 12.00
N GLY A 75 4.74 -0.85 10.89
CA GLY A 75 5.48 -0.36 9.71
C GLY A 75 6.07 -1.51 8.90
N LEU A 76 6.82 -1.16 7.85
CA LEU A 76 7.55 -2.09 6.99
C LEU A 76 9.05 -1.78 7.05
N PRO A 77 9.93 -2.78 6.84
CA PRO A 77 11.36 -2.52 6.71
C PRO A 77 11.65 -1.64 5.48
N GLY A 78 12.76 -0.91 5.47
CA GLY A 78 13.15 -0.05 4.33
C GLY A 78 13.26 -0.80 3.00
N GLN A 79 13.61 -2.08 3.05
CA GLN A 79 13.67 -3.00 1.90
C GLN A 79 12.31 -3.22 1.22
N ALA A 80 11.21 -2.86 1.87
CA ALA A 80 9.87 -2.98 1.28
C ALA A 80 9.58 -1.89 0.23
N LEU A 81 10.35 -0.79 0.21
CA LEU A 81 10.19 0.25 -0.81
C LEU A 81 10.53 -0.31 -2.19
N GLY A 82 9.66 -0.05 -3.17
CA GLY A 82 9.80 -0.59 -4.53
C GLY A 82 9.39 -2.06 -4.69
N THR A 83 8.90 -2.70 -3.62
CA THR A 83 8.38 -4.08 -3.68
C THR A 83 6.86 -4.12 -3.78
N THR A 84 6.31 -5.32 -4.01
CA THR A 84 4.87 -5.50 -4.22
C THR A 84 4.13 -5.93 -2.95
N VAL A 85 2.86 -5.56 -2.90
CA VAL A 85 1.87 -6.01 -1.94
C VAL A 85 0.71 -6.65 -2.67
N GLU A 86 -0.02 -7.49 -1.96
CA GLU A 86 -1.22 -8.15 -2.46
C GLU A 86 -2.42 -7.71 -1.63
N LEU A 87 -3.56 -7.47 -2.30
CA LEU A 87 -4.83 -7.33 -1.60
C LEU A 87 -5.21 -8.66 -0.94
N VAL A 88 -5.49 -8.60 0.37
CA VAL A 88 -5.96 -9.74 1.16
C VAL A 88 -7.41 -9.47 1.52
N GLY A 89 -8.28 -10.35 1.06
CA GLY A 89 -9.70 -10.44 1.44
C GLY A 89 -9.89 -11.76 2.14
#